data_AF-A0A9W8APK5-F1
#
_entry.id   AF-A0A9W8APK5-F1
#
_cell.length_a   1.000
_cell.length_b   1.000
_cell.length_c   1.000
_cell.angle_alpha   90.00
_cell.angle_beta   90.00
_cell.angle_gamma   90.00
#
_symmetry.space_group_name_H-M   'P 1'
#
loop_
_entity.id
_entity.type
_entity.pdbx_description
1 polymer ?
#
loop_
_entity_poly.entity_id
_entity_poly.type
_entity_poly.pdbx_seq_one_letter_code
_entity_poly.pdbx_strand_id
1 'polypeptide(L)'
;VVCSHAATVANRRLLTAVHDGVQSLETKKPLVLGTFFDLDDDGTLDIMMITASDQDANRWSTQVVFNNFFNDAFFAKTLVLNGVCLKWCSSGEPDSPIRSPYGVNYPGASIKFTIVDTSGNKRLTQVAQLPQSNYMVRLTPYSLFGLGRTNNYIEDLFAGTTYNQSQWYRSWSGVIPNSQLVISPYQVKPGDQVDNWRIELYINVGSSAVGVLVVLLVTIFVLLVTVLVLNWLERREDKKEKDRSLHVINFDAL
;
A
#
# COMPACT_ATOMS: atom_id res chain seq x y z
N VAL A 1 -25.40 -19.84 13.95
CA VAL A 1 -26.07 -20.02 12.64
C VAL A 1 -25.19 -19.38 11.58
N VAL A 2 -24.31 -20.16 10.97
CA VAL A 2 -23.35 -19.68 9.97
C VAL A 2 -23.98 -19.90 8.60
N CYS A 3 -24.11 -18.84 7.80
CA CYS A 3 -24.52 -18.86 6.39
C CYS A 3 -25.77 -19.73 6.06
N SER A 4 -26.93 -19.43 6.65
CA SER A 4 -28.19 -20.11 6.27
C SER A 4 -28.56 -19.85 4.80
N HIS A 5 -29.21 -20.81 4.13
CA HIS A 5 -29.68 -20.66 2.75
C HIS A 5 -30.45 -19.35 2.51
N ALA A 6 -31.34 -18.97 3.43
CA ALA A 6 -32.08 -17.71 3.32
C ALA A 6 -31.17 -16.46 3.36
N ALA A 7 -30.10 -16.50 4.15
CA ALA A 7 -29.12 -15.42 4.22
C ALA A 7 -28.25 -15.35 2.95
N THR A 8 -27.91 -16.50 2.37
CA THR A 8 -27.19 -16.60 1.09
C THR A 8 -28.03 -16.06 -0.06
N VAL A 9 -29.30 -16.48 -0.17
CA VAL A 9 -30.25 -15.97 -1.18
C VAL A 9 -30.47 -14.46 -1.04
N ALA A 10 -30.48 -13.95 0.19
CA ALA A 10 -30.60 -12.51 0.47
C ALA A 10 -29.28 -11.73 0.35
N ASN A 11 -28.17 -12.35 -0.08
CA ASN A 11 -26.84 -11.74 -0.17
C ASN A 11 -26.40 -10.99 1.12
N ARG A 12 -26.72 -11.54 2.30
CA ARG A 12 -26.38 -10.91 3.58
C ARG A 12 -24.91 -11.15 3.93
N ARG A 13 -24.22 -10.08 4.34
CA ARG A 13 -22.90 -10.17 4.95
C ARG A 13 -23.04 -10.56 6.42
N LEU A 14 -22.24 -11.51 6.86
CA LEU A 14 -22.22 -12.02 8.24
C LEU A 14 -20.78 -12.04 8.73
N LEU A 15 -20.60 -11.80 10.03
CA LEU A 15 -19.32 -11.98 10.70
C LEU A 15 -19.36 -13.30 11.46
N THR A 16 -18.23 -14.02 11.46
CA THR A 16 -18.07 -15.26 12.22
C THR A 16 -16.86 -15.11 13.14
N ALA A 17 -16.99 -15.60 14.38
CA ALA A 17 -15.87 -15.63 15.31
C ALA A 17 -14.87 -16.69 14.85
N VAL A 18 -13.61 -16.30 14.74
CA VAL A 18 -12.50 -17.20 14.43
C VAL A 18 -11.85 -17.60 15.74
N HIS A 19 -11.75 -18.90 15.99
CA HIS A 19 -11.15 -19.48 17.19
C HIS A 19 -9.81 -20.16 16.93
N ASP A 20 -9.51 -20.50 15.68
CA ASP A 20 -8.24 -21.12 15.30
C ASP A 20 -7.18 -20.03 15.08
N GLY A 21 -5.95 -20.26 15.55
CA GLY A 21 -4.83 -19.34 15.34
C GLY A 21 -4.85 -18.05 16.19
N VAL A 22 -5.80 -17.89 17.11
CA VAL A 22 -5.93 -16.70 17.98
C VAL A 22 -5.36 -16.87 19.40
N GLN A 23 -4.61 -17.94 19.64
CA GLN A 23 -4.02 -18.27 20.95
C GLN A 23 -3.15 -17.12 21.49
N SER A 24 -2.49 -16.37 20.61
CA SER A 24 -1.68 -15.20 20.99
C SER A 24 -2.50 -14.04 21.59
N LEU A 25 -3.82 -14.04 21.40
CA LEU A 25 -4.75 -13.07 22.00
C LEU A 25 -5.25 -13.51 23.39
N GLU A 26 -5.02 -14.77 23.77
CA GLU A 26 -5.38 -15.28 25.09
C GLU A 26 -4.36 -14.79 26.13
N THR A 27 -4.58 -13.59 26.66
CA THR A 27 -3.75 -13.05 27.75
C THR A 27 -4.27 -13.51 29.12
N LYS A 28 -3.35 -13.94 29.99
CA LYS A 28 -3.65 -14.23 31.40
C LYS A 28 -3.71 -12.97 32.26
N LYS A 29 -3.11 -11.88 31.77
CA LYS A 29 -3.05 -10.60 32.49
C LYS A 29 -4.28 -9.74 32.18
N PRO A 30 -4.72 -8.86 33.10
CA PRO A 30 -5.80 -7.92 32.85
C PRO A 30 -5.51 -7.05 31.61
N LEU A 31 -6.37 -7.17 30.60
CA LEU A 31 -6.32 -6.32 29.40
C LEU A 31 -6.87 -4.92 29.74
N VAL A 32 -6.06 -3.90 29.52
CA VAL A 32 -6.43 -2.49 29.73
C VAL A 32 -6.92 -1.87 28.42
N LEU A 33 -6.20 -2.09 27.33
CA LEU A 33 -6.51 -1.54 26.01
C LEU A 33 -6.12 -2.51 24.92
N GLY A 34 -6.96 -2.66 23.90
CA GLY A 34 -6.61 -3.31 22.64
C GLY A 34 -6.95 -2.37 21.49
N THR A 35 -6.02 -2.15 20.57
CA THR A 35 -6.18 -1.31 19.38
C THR A 35 -5.58 -1.99 18.16
N PHE A 36 -6.09 -1.62 16.99
CA PHE A 36 -5.58 -2.06 15.71
C PHE A 36 -4.56 -1.06 15.15
N PHE A 37 -3.49 -1.56 14.57
CA PHE A 37 -2.49 -0.76 13.85
C PHE A 37 -1.79 -1.66 12.83
N ASP A 38 -1.47 -1.13 11.66
CA ASP A 38 -0.76 -1.84 10.59
C ASP A 38 0.70 -1.42 10.66
N LEU A 39 1.57 -2.30 11.19
CA LEU A 39 2.96 -1.98 11.53
C LEU A 39 3.93 -2.20 10.37
N ASP A 40 3.61 -3.13 9.48
CA ASP A 40 4.45 -3.51 8.35
C ASP A 40 3.93 -2.96 7.01
N ASP A 41 2.88 -2.14 7.03
CA ASP A 41 2.27 -1.48 5.87
C ASP A 41 1.81 -2.49 4.81
N ASP A 42 1.31 -3.65 5.24
CA ASP A 42 0.90 -4.76 4.38
C ASP A 42 -0.62 -4.81 4.11
N GLY A 43 -1.38 -3.91 4.77
CA GLY A 43 -2.83 -3.79 4.65
C GLY A 43 -3.62 -4.70 5.58
N THR A 44 -2.93 -5.47 6.42
CA THR A 44 -3.48 -6.25 7.52
C THR A 44 -3.31 -5.46 8.82
N LEU A 45 -4.36 -5.42 9.64
CA LEU A 45 -4.27 -4.74 10.94
C LEU A 45 -3.74 -5.71 12.00
N ASP A 46 -2.57 -5.38 12.55
CA ASP A 46 -2.04 -5.99 13.75
C ASP A 46 -2.78 -5.51 14.99
N ILE A 47 -2.57 -6.23 16.09
CA ILE A 47 -3.25 -5.96 17.35
C ILE A 47 -2.20 -5.53 18.37
N MET A 48 -2.31 -4.29 18.84
CA MET A 48 -1.55 -3.79 19.97
C MET A 48 -2.41 -3.88 21.24
N MET A 49 -1.86 -4.50 22.27
CA MET A 49 -2.50 -4.72 23.55
C MET A 49 -1.68 -4.09 24.67
N ILE A 50 -2.36 -3.40 25.59
CA ILE A 50 -1.78 -2.93 26.84
C ILE A 50 -2.40 -3.76 27.96
N THR A 51 -1.55 -4.39 28.74
CA THR A 51 -1.93 -5.23 29.88
C THR A 51 -1.40 -4.63 31.17
N ALA A 52 -2.16 -4.76 32.26
CA ALA A 52 -1.69 -4.40 33.60
C ALA A 52 -0.96 -5.60 34.24
N SER A 53 -0.07 -5.32 35.19
CA SER A 53 0.53 -6.36 36.03
C SER A 53 -0.48 -6.88 37.05
N ASP A 54 -0.51 -8.19 37.28
CA ASP A 54 -1.38 -8.80 38.30
C ASP A 54 -1.07 -8.31 39.72
N GLN A 55 0.18 -7.92 39.97
CA GLN A 55 0.66 -7.46 41.27
C GLN A 55 0.55 -5.94 41.47
N ASP A 56 0.46 -5.17 40.38
CA ASP A 56 0.44 -3.70 40.43
C ASP A 56 -0.31 -3.13 39.22
N ALA A 57 -1.49 -2.58 39.49
CA ALA A 57 -2.36 -1.99 38.46
C ALA A 57 -1.75 -0.76 37.76
N ASN A 58 -0.73 -0.12 38.36
CA ASN A 58 -0.04 1.03 37.77
C ASN A 58 1.11 0.63 36.84
N ARG A 59 1.47 -0.65 36.79
CA ARG A 59 2.52 -1.16 35.91
C ARG A 59 1.92 -1.74 34.64
N TRP A 60 2.10 -1.04 33.53
CA TRP A 60 1.58 -1.44 32.22
C TRP A 60 2.66 -2.10 31.36
N SER A 61 2.25 -3.04 30.52
CA SER A 61 3.08 -3.73 29.55
C SER A 61 2.38 -3.75 28.19
N THR A 62 3.08 -3.30 27.16
CA THR A 62 2.61 -3.34 25.78
C THR A 62 3.04 -4.63 25.11
N GLN A 63 2.11 -5.26 24.40
CA GLN A 63 2.31 -6.43 23.57
C GLN A 63 1.77 -6.13 22.18
N VAL A 64 2.46 -6.60 21.15
CA VAL A 64 2.04 -6.47 19.76
C VAL A 64 1.91 -7.89 19.21
N VAL A 65 0.77 -8.18 18.60
CA VAL A 65 0.48 -9.45 17.94
C VAL A 65 0.34 -9.18 16.46
N PHE A 66 1.28 -9.73 15.69
CA PHE A 66 1.25 -9.68 14.24
C PHE A 66 0.10 -10.53 13.70
N ASN A 67 -0.71 -9.94 12.84
CA ASN A 67 -1.84 -10.59 12.22
C ASN A 67 -1.42 -11.24 10.90
N ASN A 68 -1.10 -12.54 10.96
CA ASN A 68 -0.68 -13.32 9.79
C ASN A 68 -1.85 -14.08 9.11
N PHE A 69 -3.10 -13.67 9.32
CA PHE A 69 -4.22 -14.28 8.60
C PHE A 69 -4.16 -13.92 7.13
N PHE A 70 -4.19 -14.93 6.27
CA PHE A 70 -4.13 -14.72 4.83
C PHE A 70 -5.32 -13.90 4.33
N ASN A 71 -5.05 -12.77 3.71
CA ASN A 71 -6.04 -11.88 3.13
C ASN A 71 -5.83 -11.78 1.61
N ASP A 72 -6.78 -12.32 0.84
CA ASP A 72 -6.77 -12.29 -0.63
C ASP A 72 -7.63 -11.13 -1.16
N ALA A 73 -7.46 -9.94 -0.58
CA ALA A 73 -8.18 -8.74 -1.00
C ALA A 73 -7.22 -7.56 -1.11
N PHE A 74 -7.42 -6.76 -2.15
CA PHE A 74 -6.71 -5.50 -2.30
C PHE A 74 -7.15 -4.51 -1.22
N PHE A 75 -6.24 -3.63 -0.81
CA PHE A 75 -6.52 -2.55 0.13
C PHE A 75 -5.97 -1.21 -0.40
N ALA A 76 -6.39 -0.13 0.23
CA ALA A 76 -5.70 1.14 0.12
C ALA A 76 -5.64 1.81 1.49
N LYS A 77 -4.50 2.44 1.76
CA LYS A 77 -4.24 3.19 2.98
C LYS A 77 -4.15 4.66 2.62
N THR A 78 -5.01 5.50 3.17
CA THR A 78 -5.03 6.94 2.86
C THR A 78 -4.80 7.76 4.11
N LEU A 79 -3.92 8.75 4.03
CA LEU A 79 -3.65 9.73 5.08
C LEU A 79 -3.83 11.13 4.51
N VAL A 80 -4.86 11.84 4.94
CA VAL A 80 -5.06 13.25 4.61
C VAL A 80 -4.35 14.11 5.64
N LEU A 81 -3.49 15.01 5.19
CA LEU A 81 -2.74 15.93 6.05
C LEU A 81 -3.45 17.27 6.17
N ASN A 82 -2.96 18.11 7.06
CA ASN A 82 -3.44 19.48 7.25
C ASN A 82 -2.96 20.49 6.21
N GLY A 83 -2.12 20.09 5.25
CA GLY A 83 -1.77 20.93 4.10
C GLY A 83 -1.01 22.21 4.44
N VAL A 84 -0.27 22.28 5.55
CA VAL A 84 0.39 23.53 5.98
C VAL A 84 1.56 23.91 5.06
N CYS A 85 2.47 22.98 4.77
CA CYS A 85 3.59 23.21 3.86
C CYS A 85 3.93 21.92 3.08
N LEU A 86 4.33 22.06 1.81
CA LEU A 86 4.87 20.96 0.98
C LEU A 86 6.40 20.87 1.03
N LYS A 87 7.03 21.95 1.49
CA LYS A 87 8.46 22.12 1.68
C LYS A 87 8.68 22.71 3.07
N TRP A 88 9.92 22.94 3.44
CA TRP A 88 10.23 23.70 4.64
C TRP A 88 9.48 25.03 4.66
N CYS A 89 8.69 25.24 5.72
CA CYS A 89 8.00 26.51 5.93
C CYS A 89 9.04 27.62 6.11
N SER A 90 8.75 28.84 5.67
CA SER A 90 9.70 29.96 5.64
C SER A 90 10.30 30.35 7.01
N SER A 91 9.74 29.85 8.11
CA SER A 91 10.18 30.11 9.49
C SER A 91 10.96 28.97 10.15
N GLY A 92 11.20 27.84 9.46
CA GLY A 92 11.94 26.70 10.00
C GLY A 92 13.25 26.47 9.27
N GLU A 93 14.36 26.42 10.02
CA GLU A 93 15.58 25.81 9.50
C GLU A 93 15.33 24.31 9.26
N PRO A 94 15.84 23.73 8.16
CA PRO A 94 15.65 22.32 7.90
C PRO A 94 16.45 21.47 8.90
N ASP A 95 15.76 20.73 9.77
CA ASP A 95 16.37 19.69 10.60
C ASP A 95 16.98 18.56 9.76
N SER A 96 16.55 18.42 8.50
CA SER A 96 17.16 17.54 7.51
C SER A 96 17.00 18.09 6.09
N PRO A 97 18.08 18.24 5.31
CA PRO A 97 18.00 18.76 3.94
C PRO A 97 17.34 17.77 2.96
N ILE A 98 17.09 16.52 3.37
CA ILE A 98 16.71 15.43 2.47
C ILE A 98 15.19 15.24 2.40
N ARG A 99 14.43 15.58 3.44
CA ARG A 99 12.98 15.30 3.52
C ARG A 99 12.19 16.56 3.83
N SER A 100 11.16 16.83 3.03
CA SER A 100 10.18 17.86 3.35
C SER A 100 9.45 17.50 4.65
N PRO A 101 9.12 18.48 5.50
CA PRO A 101 8.32 18.23 6.68
C PRO A 101 6.91 17.81 6.27
N TYR A 102 6.36 16.82 6.97
CA TYR A 102 4.97 16.42 6.83
C TYR A 102 4.08 17.22 7.79
N GLY A 103 2.89 17.55 7.32
CA GLY A 103 1.83 18.05 8.18
C GLY A 103 1.31 16.95 9.13
N VAL A 104 0.40 17.34 10.02
CA VAL A 104 -0.32 16.38 10.87
C VAL A 104 -1.57 15.86 10.16
N ASN A 105 -2.08 14.70 10.60
CA ASN A 105 -3.35 14.13 10.17
C ASN A 105 -4.52 15.13 10.32
N TYR A 106 -5.32 15.28 9.26
CA TYR A 106 -6.50 16.15 9.26
C TYR A 106 -7.71 15.43 9.88
N PRO A 107 -8.28 15.93 11.00
CA PRO A 107 -9.49 15.35 11.57
C PRO A 107 -10.71 15.68 10.72
N GLY A 108 -11.59 14.69 10.49
CA GLY A 108 -12.82 14.88 9.72
C GLY A 108 -12.64 14.93 8.20
N ALA A 109 -11.45 14.63 7.68
CA ALA A 109 -11.27 14.44 6.24
C ALA A 109 -12.11 13.24 5.77
N SER A 110 -12.62 13.30 4.54
CA SER A 110 -13.46 12.25 3.97
C SER A 110 -12.84 11.74 2.67
N ILE A 111 -12.81 10.43 2.53
CA ILE A 111 -12.37 9.73 1.33
C ILE A 111 -13.58 9.04 0.73
N LYS A 112 -13.85 9.26 -0.55
CA LYS A 112 -14.90 8.56 -1.30
C LYS A 112 -14.28 7.88 -2.50
N PHE A 113 -14.70 6.67 -2.80
CA PHE A 113 -14.13 5.92 -3.92
C PHE A 113 -15.14 4.95 -4.51
N THR A 114 -14.92 4.62 -5.78
CA THR A 114 -15.71 3.64 -6.51
C THR A 114 -14.97 2.31 -6.55
N ILE A 115 -15.68 1.22 -6.21
CA ILE A 115 -15.21 -0.16 -6.35
C ILE A 115 -16.18 -0.96 -7.22
N VAL A 116 -15.67 -1.98 -7.91
CA VAL A 116 -16.49 -2.94 -8.65
C VAL A 116 -16.62 -4.21 -7.82
N ASP A 117 -17.85 -4.62 -7.52
CA ASP A 117 -18.14 -5.86 -6.80
C ASP A 117 -17.85 -7.10 -7.68
N THR A 118 -17.78 -8.30 -7.10
CA THR A 118 -17.53 -9.55 -7.83
C THR A 118 -18.62 -9.87 -8.86
N SER A 119 -19.81 -9.28 -8.72
CA SER A 119 -20.91 -9.36 -9.69
C SER A 119 -20.83 -8.29 -10.81
N GLY A 120 -19.75 -7.51 -10.88
CA GLY A 120 -19.54 -6.46 -11.89
C GLY A 120 -20.28 -5.14 -11.60
N ASN A 121 -20.92 -5.00 -10.45
CA ASN A 121 -21.68 -3.79 -10.10
C ASN A 121 -20.76 -2.75 -9.45
N LYS A 122 -20.81 -1.51 -9.95
CA LYS A 122 -20.12 -0.36 -9.32
C LYS A 122 -20.78 -0.01 -7.99
N ARG A 123 -19.97 0.21 -6.95
CA ARG A 123 -20.37 0.60 -5.59
C ARG A 123 -19.56 1.81 -5.15
N LEU A 124 -20.24 2.78 -4.55
CA LEU A 124 -19.62 3.93 -3.92
C LEU A 124 -19.40 3.63 -2.44
N THR A 125 -18.18 3.86 -1.97
CA THR A 125 -17.81 3.71 -0.57
C THR A 125 -17.25 5.03 -0.05
N GLN A 126 -17.49 5.32 1.22
CA GLN A 126 -16.96 6.50 1.89
C GLN A 126 -16.36 6.11 3.24
N VAL A 127 -15.21 6.68 3.56
CA VAL A 127 -14.52 6.52 4.83
C VAL A 127 -14.16 7.90 5.37
N ALA A 128 -14.24 8.08 6.68
CA ALA A 128 -13.85 9.30 7.36
C ALA A 128 -12.56 9.08 8.14
N GLN A 129 -11.63 10.03 8.06
CA GLN A 129 -10.41 10.04 8.85
C GLN A 129 -10.68 10.71 10.20
N LEU A 130 -10.29 10.03 11.28
CA LEU A 130 -10.43 10.51 12.66
C LEU A 130 -11.83 11.09 12.96
N PRO A 131 -12.92 10.31 12.75
CA PRO A 131 -14.28 10.80 12.93
C PRO A 131 -14.67 11.08 14.40
N GLN A 132 -13.84 10.69 15.37
CA GLN A 132 -14.13 10.81 16.80
C GLN A 132 -12.99 11.50 17.55
N SER A 133 -13.34 12.38 18.49
CA SER A 133 -12.42 13.15 19.34
C SER A 133 -12.51 12.75 20.83
N ASN A 134 -12.98 11.55 21.12
CA ASN A 134 -13.20 11.08 22.49
C ASN A 134 -11.88 10.73 23.22
N TYR A 135 -11.93 10.68 24.55
CA TYR A 135 -10.83 10.16 25.37
C TYR A 135 -10.57 8.68 25.04
N MET A 136 -9.29 8.29 24.93
CA MET A 136 -8.85 6.92 24.60
C MET A 136 -9.47 6.36 23.31
N VAL A 137 -9.62 7.22 22.30
CA VAL A 137 -10.07 6.79 20.98
C VAL A 137 -9.01 5.90 20.31
N ARG A 138 -9.43 4.75 19.79
CA ARG A 138 -8.55 3.71 19.22
C ARG A 138 -8.49 3.76 17.69
N LEU A 139 -8.47 4.98 17.16
CA LEU A 139 -8.45 5.20 15.71
C LEU A 139 -7.01 5.29 15.23
N THR A 140 -6.77 4.74 14.04
CA THR A 140 -5.52 4.94 13.32
C THR A 140 -5.44 6.37 12.78
N PRO A 141 -4.23 6.94 12.62
CA PRO A 141 -4.05 8.28 12.05
C PRO A 141 -4.41 8.33 10.56
N TYR A 142 -4.37 7.18 9.88
CA TYR A 142 -4.78 6.97 8.50
C TYR A 142 -6.13 6.25 8.44
N SER A 143 -6.74 6.23 7.25
CA SER A 143 -7.88 5.39 6.91
C SER A 143 -7.41 4.21 6.06
N LEU A 144 -7.60 2.99 6.56
CA LEU A 144 -7.35 1.76 5.82
C LEU A 144 -8.69 1.16 5.39
N PHE A 145 -8.82 0.80 4.12
CA PHE A 145 -10.03 0.19 3.60
C PHE A 145 -9.73 -0.87 2.53
N GLY A 146 -10.57 -1.89 2.50
CA GLY A 146 -10.52 -2.95 1.51
C GLY A 146 -11.19 -2.54 0.20
N LEU A 147 -10.57 -2.92 -0.91
CA LEU A 147 -11.07 -2.75 -2.27
C LEU A 147 -11.69 -4.05 -2.81
N GLY A 148 -11.51 -5.18 -2.12
CA GLY A 148 -12.02 -6.49 -2.57
C GLY A 148 -11.02 -7.22 -3.48
N ARG A 149 -11.44 -8.35 -4.04
CA ARG A 149 -10.52 -9.31 -4.71
C ARG A 149 -10.22 -8.98 -6.17
N THR A 150 -11.07 -8.19 -6.82
CA THR A 150 -11.06 -7.99 -8.28
C THR A 150 -10.70 -6.56 -8.71
N ASN A 151 -10.46 -5.65 -7.76
CA ASN A 151 -10.19 -4.25 -8.07
C ASN A 151 -8.68 -4.01 -8.20
N ASN A 152 -8.18 -4.16 -9.42
CA ASN A 152 -6.76 -3.93 -9.76
C ASN A 152 -6.39 -2.43 -9.84
N TYR A 153 -7.37 -1.53 -9.79
CA TYR A 153 -7.20 -0.08 -9.65
C TYR A 153 -8.46 0.54 -9.06
N ILE A 154 -8.32 1.72 -8.45
CA ILE A 154 -9.46 2.55 -8.06
C ILE A 154 -9.73 3.53 -9.21
N GLU A 155 -10.92 3.44 -9.79
CA GLU A 155 -11.34 4.27 -10.93
C GLU A 155 -11.37 5.74 -10.55
N ASP A 156 -12.10 6.09 -9.48
CA ASP A 156 -12.20 7.44 -8.96
C ASP A 156 -12.01 7.42 -7.44
N LEU A 157 -11.05 8.21 -6.97
CA LEU A 157 -10.79 8.49 -5.56
C LEU A 157 -10.98 9.99 -5.31
N PHE A 158 -11.88 10.34 -4.42
CA PHE A 158 -12.13 11.70 -3.96
C PHE A 158 -11.61 11.84 -2.54
N ALA A 159 -10.86 12.91 -2.27
CA ALA A 159 -10.57 13.35 -0.92
C ALA A 159 -11.19 14.72 -0.69
N GLY A 160 -11.84 14.89 0.45
CA GLY A 160 -12.45 16.14 0.88
C GLY A 160 -11.97 16.55 2.26
N THR A 161 -11.76 17.84 2.46
CA THR A 161 -11.49 18.46 3.76
C THR A 161 -12.67 19.34 4.17
N THR A 162 -12.61 19.90 5.38
CA THR A 162 -13.63 20.83 5.88
C THR A 162 -13.22 22.29 5.71
N TYR A 163 -12.36 22.59 4.73
CA TYR A 163 -12.02 23.98 4.41
C TYR A 163 -13.25 24.73 3.90
N ASN A 164 -13.44 25.95 4.41
CA ASN A 164 -14.53 26.82 3.98
C ASN A 164 -14.19 27.50 2.65
N GLN A 165 -14.48 26.82 1.55
CA GLN A 165 -14.20 27.30 0.19
C GLN A 165 -15.18 26.70 -0.82
N SER A 166 -15.22 27.24 -2.04
CA SER A 166 -16.15 26.79 -3.09
C SER A 166 -15.90 25.35 -3.57
N GLN A 167 -14.65 24.88 -3.52
CA GLN A 167 -14.26 23.50 -3.84
C GLN A 167 -13.42 22.91 -2.71
N TRP A 168 -14.03 22.06 -1.88
CA TRP A 168 -13.39 21.46 -0.69
C TRP A 168 -12.91 20.02 -0.92
N TYR A 169 -12.90 19.57 -2.17
CA TYR A 169 -12.49 18.21 -2.53
C TYR A 169 -11.69 18.18 -3.83
N ARG A 170 -10.88 17.14 -3.97
CA ARG A 170 -10.16 16.81 -5.21
C ARG A 170 -10.32 15.34 -5.52
N SER A 171 -10.35 15.01 -6.81
CA SER A 171 -10.36 13.64 -7.30
C SER A 171 -9.07 13.27 -8.03
N TRP A 172 -8.75 11.98 -7.98
CA TRP A 172 -7.71 11.33 -8.77
C TRP A 172 -8.28 10.03 -9.33
N SER A 173 -7.87 9.70 -10.55
CA SER A 173 -8.29 8.48 -11.23
C SER A 173 -7.10 7.56 -11.46
N GLY A 174 -7.34 6.24 -11.50
CA GLY A 174 -6.30 5.24 -11.77
C GLY A 174 -5.33 5.04 -10.60
N VAL A 175 -5.84 5.12 -9.37
CA VAL A 175 -5.03 4.88 -8.17
C VAL A 175 -4.68 3.40 -8.05
N ILE A 176 -3.40 3.13 -7.74
CA ILE A 176 -2.85 1.78 -7.62
C ILE A 176 -3.24 1.20 -6.24
N PRO A 177 -3.82 -0.02 -6.16
CA PRO A 177 -4.08 -0.71 -4.90
C PRO A 177 -2.81 -1.11 -4.16
N ASN A 178 -2.97 -1.64 -2.94
CA ASN A 178 -1.87 -2.10 -2.07
C ASN A 178 -0.79 -1.03 -1.89
N SER A 179 -1.26 0.20 -1.74
CA SER A 179 -0.43 1.37 -1.64
C SER A 179 -0.93 2.28 -0.54
N GLN A 180 -0.02 3.11 -0.05
CA GLN A 180 -0.32 4.19 0.85
C GLN A 180 -0.32 5.51 0.10
N LEU A 181 -1.41 6.26 0.25
CA LEU A 181 -1.61 7.57 -0.32
C LEU A 181 -1.53 8.62 0.77
N VAL A 182 -0.60 9.54 0.65
CA VAL A 182 -0.51 10.71 1.51
C VAL A 182 -1.02 11.91 0.72
N ILE A 183 -2.14 12.47 1.18
CA ILE A 183 -2.84 13.56 0.50
C ILE A 183 -2.59 14.84 1.30
N SER A 184 -1.88 15.78 0.71
CA SER A 184 -1.62 17.09 1.29
C SER A 184 -2.50 18.15 0.61
N PRO A 185 -3.55 18.64 1.29
CA PRO A 185 -4.44 19.67 0.77
C PRO A 185 -3.80 21.06 0.90
N TYR A 186 -2.60 21.22 0.33
CA TYR A 186 -1.83 22.45 0.45
C TYR A 186 -2.50 23.65 -0.22
N GLN A 187 -2.46 24.78 0.46
CA GLN A 187 -3.00 26.05 0.00
C GLN A 187 -1.95 27.15 0.23
N VAL A 188 -1.72 27.99 -0.78
CA VAL A 188 -0.78 29.13 -0.64
C VAL A 188 -1.48 30.25 0.14
N LYS A 189 -2.77 30.45 -0.11
CA LYS A 189 -3.66 31.34 0.63
C LYS A 189 -4.96 30.61 0.99
N PRO A 190 -5.58 30.95 2.13
CA PRO A 190 -6.90 30.43 2.47
C PRO A 190 -7.91 30.73 1.35
N GLY A 191 -8.61 29.70 0.88
CA GLY A 191 -9.56 29.82 -0.23
C GLY A 191 -8.96 29.67 -1.63
N ASP A 192 -7.68 29.30 -1.75
CA ASP A 192 -7.09 28.89 -3.02
C ASP A 192 -7.79 27.66 -3.63
N GLN A 193 -7.71 27.54 -4.95
CA GLN A 193 -8.22 26.39 -5.68
C GLN A 193 -7.50 25.09 -5.25
N VAL A 194 -8.25 23.99 -5.34
CA VAL A 194 -7.81 22.61 -4.99
C VAL A 194 -6.67 22.08 -5.88
N ASP A 195 -6.30 22.80 -6.94
CA ASP A 195 -5.24 22.42 -7.89
C ASP A 195 -3.85 22.29 -7.25
N ASN A 196 -3.64 22.93 -6.11
CA ASN A 196 -2.39 22.85 -5.35
C ASN A 196 -2.26 21.60 -4.47
N TRP A 197 -3.33 20.82 -4.31
CA TRP A 197 -3.29 19.59 -3.53
C TRP A 197 -2.31 18.59 -4.14
N ARG A 198 -1.50 17.96 -3.30
CA ARG A 198 -0.53 16.95 -3.69
C ARG A 198 -0.95 15.60 -3.16
N ILE A 199 -0.73 14.58 -3.97
CA ILE A 199 -0.87 13.18 -3.59
C ILE A 199 0.49 12.52 -3.77
N GLU A 200 0.97 11.86 -2.73
CA GLU A 200 2.18 11.07 -2.73
C GLU A 200 1.79 9.60 -2.58
N LEU A 201 2.31 8.77 -3.48
CA LEU A 201 2.04 7.34 -3.53
C LEU A 201 3.26 6.59 -3.00
N TYR A 202 3.05 5.81 -1.95
CA TYR A 202 4.03 4.89 -1.38
C TYR A 202 3.60 3.47 -1.67
N ILE A 203 4.53 2.70 -2.21
CA ILE A 203 4.34 1.29 -2.48
C ILE A 203 5.25 0.53 -1.53
N ASN A 204 4.65 -0.31 -0.70
CA ASN A 204 5.42 -1.26 0.08
C ASN A 204 5.89 -2.38 -0.87
N VAL A 205 7.19 -2.56 -0.98
CA VAL A 205 7.76 -3.69 -1.73
C VAL A 205 7.53 -4.94 -0.89
N GLY A 206 6.46 -5.67 -1.23
CA GLY A 206 6.09 -6.89 -0.51
C GLY A 206 7.24 -7.89 -0.39
N SER A 207 7.17 -8.76 0.60
CA SER A 207 8.23 -9.75 0.94
C SER A 207 8.76 -10.56 -0.25
N SER A 208 7.92 -10.79 -1.26
CA SER A 208 8.27 -11.55 -2.46
C SER A 208 8.98 -10.74 -3.56
N ALA A 209 9.01 -9.41 -3.49
CA ALA A 209 9.57 -8.55 -4.54
C ALA A 209 11.05 -8.83 -4.81
N VAL A 210 11.83 -9.05 -3.75
CA VAL A 210 13.25 -9.41 -3.86
C VAL A 210 13.43 -10.76 -4.55
N GLY A 211 12.57 -11.73 -4.26
CA GLY A 211 12.59 -13.05 -4.92
C GLY A 211 12.33 -12.94 -6.42
N VAL A 212 11.33 -12.15 -6.82
CA VAL A 212 11.03 -11.88 -8.24
C VAL A 212 12.21 -11.21 -8.94
N LEU A 213 12.85 -10.23 -8.30
CA LEU A 213 14.04 -9.57 -8.83
C LEU A 213 15.19 -10.55 -9.06
N VAL A 214 15.44 -11.45 -8.12
CA VAL A 214 16.48 -12.48 -8.25
C VAL A 214 16.18 -13.40 -9.43
N VAL A 215 14.95 -13.90 -9.56
CA VAL A 215 14.55 -14.77 -10.68
C VAL A 215 14.70 -14.05 -12.02
N LEU A 216 14.35 -12.76 -12.08
CA LEU A 216 14.52 -11.93 -13.27
C LEU A 216 16.00 -11.77 -13.65
N LEU A 217 16.86 -11.49 -12.69
CA LEU A 217 18.31 -11.37 -12.93
C LEU A 217 18.92 -12.69 -13.41
N VAL A 218 18.51 -13.81 -12.83
CA VAL A 218 18.97 -15.15 -13.25
C VAL A 218 18.53 -15.44 -14.68
N THR A 219 17.28 -15.16 -15.04
CA THR A 219 16.79 -15.37 -16.41
C THR A 219 17.51 -14.48 -17.43
N ILE A 220 17.75 -13.20 -17.10
CA ILE A 220 18.56 -12.30 -17.95
C ILE A 220 19.98 -12.84 -18.13
N PHE A 221 20.61 -13.33 -17.06
CA PHE A 221 21.96 -13.89 -17.13
C PHE A 221 22.03 -15.13 -18.02
N VAL A 222 21.08 -16.06 -17.89
CA VAL A 222 21.00 -17.27 -18.72
C VAL A 222 20.82 -16.91 -20.21
N LEU A 223 19.95 -15.96 -20.52
CA LEU A 223 19.77 -15.48 -21.89
C LEU A 223 21.05 -14.85 -22.44
N LEU A 224 21.73 -14.03 -21.64
CA LEU A 224 22.98 -13.39 -22.05
C LEU A 224 24.08 -14.42 -22.33
N VAL A 225 24.24 -15.43 -21.49
CA VAL A 225 25.20 -16.54 -21.72
C VAL A 225 24.85 -17.28 -23.01
N THR A 226 23.57 -17.58 -23.23
CA THR A 226 23.11 -18.29 -24.43
C THR A 226 23.45 -17.50 -25.69
N VAL A 227 23.18 -16.18 -25.71
CA VAL A 227 23.53 -15.30 -26.84
C VAL A 227 25.04 -15.22 -27.05
N LEU A 228 25.84 -15.11 -25.99
CA LEU A 228 27.30 -15.08 -26.11
C LEU A 228 27.87 -16.39 -26.67
N VAL A 229 27.34 -17.53 -26.23
CA VAL A 229 27.75 -18.85 -26.74
C VAL A 229 27.39 -18.98 -28.21
N LEU A 230 26.17 -18.61 -28.61
CA LEU A 230 25.73 -18.65 -30.00
C LEU A 230 26.57 -17.72 -30.88
N ASN A 231 26.82 -16.49 -30.45
CA ASN A 231 27.68 -15.54 -31.18
C ASN A 231 29.14 -16.03 -31.29
N TRP A 232 29.65 -16.71 -30.25
CA TRP A 232 30.98 -17.30 -30.32
C TRP A 232 31.06 -18.47 -31.31
N LEU A 233 30.01 -19.30 -31.37
CA LEU A 233 29.90 -20.39 -32.34
C LEU A 233 29.78 -19.85 -33.76
N GLU A 234 28.92 -18.85 -33.99
CA GLU A 234 28.77 -18.15 -35.27
C GLU A 234 30.11 -17.58 -35.77
N ARG A 235 30.79 -16.81 -34.92
CA ARG A 235 32.12 -16.26 -35.24
C ARG A 235 33.17 -17.33 -35.55
N ARG A 236 33.01 -18.54 -35.00
CA ARG A 236 33.92 -19.65 -35.27
C ARG A 236 33.63 -20.30 -36.63
N GLU A 237 32.38 -20.35 -37.04
CA GLU A 237 31.97 -20.84 -38.36
C GLU A 237 32.36 -19.84 -39.47
N ASP A 238 32.08 -18.55 -39.28
CA ASP A 238 32.48 -17.49 -40.21
C ASP A 238 33.99 -17.48 -40.51
N LYS A 239 34.82 -17.75 -39.49
CA LYS A 239 36.27 -17.86 -39.69
C LYS A 239 36.64 -19.04 -40.58
N LYS A 240 36.02 -20.20 -40.36
CA LYS A 240 36.25 -21.40 -41.20
C LYS A 240 35.82 -21.17 -42.65
N GLU A 241 34.73 -20.43 -42.87
CA GLU A 241 34.28 -20.09 -44.22
C GLU A 241 35.24 -19.11 -44.93
N LYS A 242 35.73 -18.09 -44.22
CA LYS A 242 36.73 -17.16 -44.76
C LYS A 242 38.04 -17.84 -45.14
N ASP A 243 38.53 -18.77 -44.32
CA ASP A 243 39.75 -19.51 -44.64
C ASP A 243 39.57 -20.38 -45.90
N ARG A 244 38.39 -21.00 -46.06
CA ARG A 244 38.05 -21.77 -47.28
C ARG A 244 37.97 -20.87 -48.52
N SER A 245 37.32 -19.71 -48.44
CA SER A 245 37.21 -18.81 -49.60
C SER A 245 38.56 -18.23 -50.03
N LEU A 246 39.45 -17.90 -49.08
CA LEU A 246 40.82 -17.48 -49.38
C LEU A 246 41.64 -18.58 -50.07
N HIS A 247 41.48 -19.85 -49.65
CA HIS A 247 42.14 -20.98 -50.31
C HIS A 247 41.65 -21.20 -51.74
N VAL A 248 40.36 -20.98 -52.02
CA VAL A 248 39.82 -21.08 -53.40
C VAL A 248 40.37 -19.97 -54.29
N ILE A 249 40.43 -18.72 -53.79
CA ILE A 249 40.96 -17.58 -54.57
C ILE A 249 42.45 -17.74 -54.89
N ASN A 250 43.25 -18.28 -53.96
CA ASN A 250 44.67 -18.55 -54.22
C ASN A 250 44.91 -19.67 -55.23
N PHE A 251 43.99 -20.62 -55.36
CA PHE A 251 44.06 -21.67 -56.38
C PHE A 251 43.62 -21.21 -57.76
N ASP A 252 42.72 -20.22 -57.84
CA ASP A 252 42.20 -19.66 -59.10
C ASP A 252 43.14 -18.61 -59.74
N ALA A 253 44.14 -18.15 -58.98
CA ALA A 253 45.13 -17.15 -59.40
C ALA A 253 46.47 -17.75 -59.90
N LEU A 254 46.59 -19.09 -59.94
CA LEU A 254 47.75 -19.87 -60.43
C LEU A 254 47.40 -20.59 -61.74
#